data_AF-A0A2T3NIT5-F1
#
_entry.id   AF-A0A2T3NIT5-F1
#
_cell.length_a   1.000
_cell.length_b   1.000
_cell.length_c   1.000
_cell.angle_alpha   90.00
_cell.angle_beta   90.00
_cell.angle_gamma   90.00
#
_symmetry.space_group_name_H-M   'P 1'
#
loop_
_entity.id
_entity.type
_entity.pdbx_description
1 polymer ?
#
loop_
_entity_poly.entity_id
_entity_poly.type
_entity_poly.pdbx_seq_one_letter_code
_entity_poly.pdbx_strand_id
1 'polypeptide(L)'
;MNNLTKLSLSSLAVAAALVTTAASAEETFRQHGAHVHGEVELNMAKEGNQVLLEVNAPGADVVGFEHAPTNAEQESAIEDAIKKLKNAESLFVFSQAANCQLDQAMVDETLTKDSHDDHGHHDNHDNHDNHDHHEGHDHDDHAHHDKHDDHKDHDHDHDGHGEFNAQYAFTCENIDKLSQLDAQWFNTFPSTESITINAITEAEQLSGKLQPGSTVFKF
;
A
#
# COMPACT_ATOMS: atom_id res chain seq x y z
N MET A 1 2.98 0.13 75.50
CA MET A 1 4.31 -0.49 75.37
C MET A 1 4.60 -0.57 73.88
N ASN A 2 5.13 0.51 73.30
CA ASN A 2 6.56 0.65 72.92
C ASN A 2 6.89 -0.26 71.72
N ASN A 3 7.28 0.19 70.53
CA ASN A 3 8.16 1.32 70.20
C ASN A 3 7.95 1.86 68.77
N LEU A 4 8.12 3.17 68.66
CA LEU A 4 8.54 3.89 67.46
C LEU A 4 10.00 3.56 67.11
N THR A 5 10.30 3.36 65.82
CA THR A 5 11.61 3.65 65.20
C THR A 5 11.37 3.83 63.69
N LYS A 6 11.23 5.07 63.22
CA LYS A 6 12.27 5.94 62.61
C LYS A 6 12.48 5.67 61.11
N LEU A 7 12.08 6.68 60.33
CA LEU A 7 12.46 6.92 58.94
C LEU A 7 13.97 6.79 58.73
N SER A 8 14.37 6.24 57.58
CA SER A 8 15.53 6.71 56.84
C SER A 8 15.20 6.71 55.36
N LEU A 9 14.93 7.91 54.83
CA LEU A 9 15.06 8.19 53.41
C LEU A 9 16.52 7.97 53.02
N SER A 10 16.78 7.06 52.09
CA SER A 10 18.01 7.07 51.29
C SER A 10 17.58 7.08 49.83
N SER A 11 17.37 8.29 49.33
CA SER A 11 17.14 8.58 47.92
C SER A 11 18.38 8.16 47.13
N LEU A 12 18.33 6.99 46.48
CA LEU A 12 19.33 6.58 45.51
C LEU A 12 18.95 7.19 44.15
N ALA A 13 19.45 8.40 43.90
CA ALA A 13 19.38 9.01 42.59
C ALA A 13 20.31 8.25 41.63
N VAL A 14 19.77 7.25 40.94
CA VAL A 14 20.43 6.62 39.79
C VAL A 14 20.21 7.55 38.60
N ALA A 15 21.23 8.34 38.27
CA ALA A 15 21.29 9.08 37.02
C ALA A 15 21.46 8.09 35.87
N ALA A 16 20.36 7.64 35.27
CA ALA A 16 20.39 6.91 34.01
C ALA A 16 20.70 7.91 32.89
N ALA A 17 21.91 7.83 32.34
CA ALA A 17 22.28 8.55 31.13
C ALA A 17 21.41 8.04 29.97
N LEU A 18 20.45 8.85 29.53
CA LEU A 18 19.70 8.63 28.31
C LEU A 18 20.63 8.87 27.12
N VAL A 19 21.19 7.80 26.56
CA VAL A 19 21.79 7.83 25.24
C VAL A 19 20.64 7.80 24.24
N THR A 20 20.19 8.96 23.78
CA THR A 20 19.23 9.06 22.68
C THR A 20 19.95 8.77 21.37
N THR A 21 20.03 7.50 21.00
CA THR A 21 20.26 7.14 19.59
C THR A 21 18.98 7.47 18.84
N ALA A 22 19.00 8.53 18.04
CA ALA A 22 17.98 8.75 17.01
C ALA A 22 18.12 7.61 16.00
N ALA A 23 17.33 6.55 16.16
CA ALA A 23 17.08 5.61 15.08
C ALA A 23 16.22 6.37 14.08
N SER A 24 16.83 6.86 13.00
CA SER A 24 16.08 7.18 11.79
C SER A 24 15.50 5.85 11.31
N ALA A 25 14.22 5.61 11.58
CA ALA A 25 13.49 4.59 10.86
C ALA A 25 13.42 5.06 9.41
N GLU A 26 14.23 4.46 8.53
CA GLU A 26 13.93 4.46 7.10
C GLU A 26 12.61 3.69 6.94
N GLU A 27 11.51 4.41 6.76
CA GLU A 27 10.26 3.83 6.30
C GLU A 27 10.42 3.41 4.84
N THR A 28 11.04 2.25 4.63
CA THR A 28 10.81 1.47 3.41
C THR A 28 9.80 0.40 3.75
N PHE A 29 8.56 0.79 4.02
CA PHE A 29 7.44 -0.14 4.03
C PHE A 29 7.03 -0.40 2.58
N ARG A 30 7.91 -1.05 1.81
CA ARG A 30 7.49 -1.66 0.55
C ARG A 30 6.83 -2.99 0.90
N GLN A 31 5.58 -2.94 1.34
CA GLN A 31 4.73 -4.12 1.23
C GLN A 31 4.34 -4.27 -0.25
N HIS A 32 5.27 -4.76 -1.07
CA HIS A 32 4.87 -5.47 -2.27
C HIS A 32 4.56 -6.90 -1.84
N GLY A 33 3.41 -7.04 -1.18
CA GLY A 33 2.87 -8.33 -0.80
C GLY A 33 2.33 -9.02 -2.05
N ALA A 34 2.45 -10.34 -2.12
CA ALA A 34 1.60 -11.11 -3.01
C ALA A 34 0.15 -10.90 -2.55
N HIS A 35 -0.59 -10.03 -3.22
CA HIS A 35 -2.02 -9.90 -3.01
C HIS A 35 -2.77 -10.97 -3.79
N VAL A 36 -3.97 -11.30 -3.31
CA VAL A 36 -4.83 -12.30 -3.95
C VAL A 36 -5.88 -11.56 -4.76
N HIS A 37 -5.95 -11.81 -6.07
CA HIS A 37 -7.02 -11.27 -6.91
C HIS A 37 -8.39 -11.64 -6.33
N GLY A 38 -9.30 -10.67 -6.30
CA GLY A 38 -10.61 -10.80 -5.71
C GLY A 38 -10.64 -10.60 -4.19
N GLU A 39 -9.50 -10.37 -3.52
CA GLU A 39 -9.45 -10.09 -2.09
C GLU A 39 -8.88 -8.71 -1.81
N VAL A 40 -9.72 -7.87 -1.21
CA VAL A 40 -9.37 -6.54 -0.71
C VAL A 40 -9.12 -6.62 0.79
N GLU A 41 -8.09 -5.93 1.27
CA GLU A 41 -7.83 -5.79 2.71
C GLU A 41 -8.39 -4.47 3.23
N LEU A 42 -9.10 -4.52 4.35
CA LEU A 42 -9.65 -3.36 5.05
C LEU A 42 -9.18 -3.37 6.51
N ASN A 43 -8.31 -2.45 6.87
CA ASN A 43 -7.93 -2.21 8.26
C ASN A 43 -8.79 -1.08 8.83
N MET A 44 -9.29 -1.27 10.03
CA MET A 44 -10.08 -0.27 10.75
C MET A 44 -9.55 -0.08 12.16
N ALA A 45 -9.41 1.18 12.58
CA ALA A 45 -9.13 1.54 13.95
C ALA A 45 -10.20 2.48 14.48
N LYS A 46 -10.65 2.21 15.72
CA LYS A 46 -11.58 3.05 16.47
C LYS A 46 -10.87 3.55 17.73
N GLU A 47 -10.64 4.85 17.81
CA GLU A 47 -9.97 5.50 18.94
C GLU A 47 -10.68 6.82 19.29
N GLY A 48 -11.05 7.02 20.56
CA GLY A 48 -11.76 8.22 20.98
C GLY A 48 -13.07 8.41 20.21
N ASN A 49 -13.21 9.51 19.48
CA ASN A 49 -14.37 9.76 18.60
C ASN A 49 -14.06 9.55 17.10
N GLN A 50 -12.90 9.01 16.77
CA GLN A 50 -12.43 8.84 15.39
C GLN A 50 -12.52 7.39 14.94
N VAL A 51 -12.71 7.25 13.62
CA VAL A 51 -12.56 6.00 12.90
C VAL A 51 -11.56 6.23 11.78
N LEU A 52 -10.51 5.43 11.76
CA LEU A 52 -9.55 5.37 10.67
C LEU A 52 -9.80 4.10 9.87
N LEU A 53 -9.85 4.22 8.55
CA LEU A 53 -9.92 3.10 7.63
C LEU A 53 -8.71 3.15 6.69
N GLU A 54 -8.14 2.00 6.40
CA GLU A 54 -7.15 1.80 5.37
C GLU A 54 -7.58 0.64 4.49
N VAL A 55 -7.55 0.86 3.18
CA VAL A 55 -7.90 -0.11 2.15
C VAL A 55 -6.66 -0.37 1.31
N ASN A 56 -6.30 -1.63 1.14
CA ASN A 56 -5.39 -2.09 0.10
C ASN A 56 -6.18 -2.98 -0.86
N ALA A 57 -6.19 -2.62 -2.14
CA ALA A 57 -6.99 -3.29 -3.16
C ALA A 57 -6.17 -3.55 -4.43
N PRO A 58 -6.14 -4.81 -4.94
CA PRO A 58 -5.53 -5.13 -6.23
C PRO A 58 -6.10 -4.27 -7.36
N GLY A 59 -5.28 -3.87 -8.33
CA GLY A 59 -5.74 -3.15 -9.51
C GLY A 59 -6.81 -3.95 -10.30
N ALA A 60 -6.68 -5.28 -10.33
CA ALA A 60 -7.67 -6.18 -10.94
C ALA A 60 -9.07 -6.03 -10.32
N ASP A 61 -9.14 -5.74 -9.02
CA ASP A 61 -10.39 -5.65 -8.27
C ASP A 61 -11.08 -4.29 -8.48
N VAL A 62 -10.29 -3.24 -8.74
CA VAL A 62 -10.77 -1.86 -8.84
C VAL A 62 -11.00 -1.45 -10.31
N VAL A 63 -10.05 -1.73 -11.19
CA VAL A 63 -10.06 -1.30 -12.61
C VAL A 63 -9.96 -2.46 -13.60
N GLY A 64 -9.74 -3.70 -13.14
CA GLY A 64 -9.69 -4.89 -13.99
C GLY A 64 -8.33 -5.22 -14.59
N PHE A 65 -7.28 -4.50 -14.19
CA PHE A 65 -5.90 -4.73 -14.62
C PHE A 65 -4.91 -4.20 -13.58
N GLU A 66 -3.65 -4.62 -13.67
CA GLU A 66 -2.59 -4.30 -12.68
C GLU A 66 -1.31 -3.78 -13.32
N HIS A 67 -1.31 -3.59 -14.63
CA HIS A 67 -0.21 -3.03 -15.37
C HIS A 67 -0.40 -1.52 -15.58
N ALA A 68 0.65 -0.81 -15.97
CA ALA A 68 0.54 0.59 -16.36
C ALA A 68 -0.48 0.78 -17.50
N PRO A 69 -1.29 1.85 -17.50
CA PRO A 69 -2.30 2.05 -18.52
C PRO A 69 -1.65 2.16 -19.91
N THR A 70 -2.25 1.52 -20.91
CA THR A 70 -1.71 1.46 -22.29
C THR A 70 -2.52 2.29 -23.29
N ASN A 71 -3.63 2.87 -22.85
CA ASN A 71 -4.53 3.68 -23.67
C ASN A 71 -5.34 4.67 -22.79
N ALA A 72 -5.96 5.63 -23.44
CA ALA A 72 -6.74 6.69 -22.79
C ALA A 72 -7.94 6.15 -21.99
N GLU A 73 -8.53 5.03 -22.41
CA GLU A 73 -9.61 4.39 -21.69
C GLU A 73 -9.14 3.84 -20.33
N GLN A 74 -7.95 3.25 -20.26
CA GLN A 74 -7.34 2.76 -19.01
C GLN A 74 -6.92 3.90 -18.10
N GLU A 75 -6.34 4.98 -18.64
CA GLU A 75 -6.05 6.20 -17.86
C GLU A 75 -7.32 6.78 -17.23
N SER A 76 -8.38 6.91 -18.01
CA SER A 76 -9.69 7.39 -17.52
C SER A 76 -10.29 6.45 -16.47
N ALA A 77 -10.11 5.13 -16.61
CA ALA A 77 -10.60 4.16 -15.63
C ALA A 77 -9.92 4.33 -14.26
N ILE A 78 -8.60 4.59 -14.24
CA ILE A 78 -7.84 4.88 -13.02
C ILE A 78 -8.34 6.19 -12.39
N GLU A 79 -8.49 7.26 -13.17
CA GLU A 79 -9.01 8.54 -12.65
C GLU A 79 -10.41 8.41 -12.04
N ASP A 80 -11.29 7.65 -12.70
CA ASP A 80 -12.66 7.43 -12.21
C ASP A 80 -12.69 6.53 -10.98
N ALA A 81 -11.79 5.54 -10.89
CA ALA A 81 -11.59 4.76 -9.68
C ALA A 81 -11.15 5.64 -8.50
N ILE A 82 -10.18 6.53 -8.71
CA ILE A 82 -9.71 7.48 -7.68
C ILE A 82 -10.86 8.38 -7.22
N LYS A 83 -11.71 8.89 -8.13
CA LYS A 83 -12.89 9.71 -7.77
C LYS A 83 -13.89 8.92 -6.91
N LYS A 84 -14.14 7.65 -7.27
CA LYS A 84 -15.03 6.76 -6.50
C LYS A 84 -14.46 6.46 -5.11
N LEU A 85 -13.18 6.13 -5.02
CA LEU A 85 -12.47 5.87 -3.76
C LEU A 85 -12.49 7.11 -2.85
N LYS A 86 -12.28 8.31 -3.40
CA LYS A 86 -12.39 9.56 -2.63
C LYS A 86 -13.80 9.82 -2.06
N ASN A 87 -14.84 9.19 -2.60
CA ASN A 87 -16.21 9.28 -2.08
C ASN A 87 -16.48 8.19 -1.01
N ALA A 88 -15.71 8.23 0.07
CA ALA A 88 -15.68 7.17 1.10
C ALA A 88 -17.04 6.89 1.73
N GLU A 89 -17.89 7.92 1.91
CA GLU A 89 -19.23 7.79 2.49
C GLU A 89 -20.19 6.97 1.62
N SER A 90 -19.89 6.83 0.33
CA SER A 90 -20.63 5.92 -0.58
C SER A 90 -20.13 4.47 -0.51
N LEU A 91 -18.92 4.25 0.01
CA LEU A 91 -18.27 2.93 0.11
C LEU A 91 -18.45 2.31 1.49
N PHE A 92 -18.44 3.13 2.54
CA PHE A 92 -18.51 2.69 3.93
C PHE A 92 -19.62 3.43 4.68
N VAL A 93 -20.64 2.68 5.07
CA VAL A 93 -21.80 3.22 5.80
C VAL A 93 -21.76 2.74 7.24
N PHE A 94 -21.60 3.67 8.18
CA PHE A 94 -21.61 3.38 9.61
C PHE A 94 -23.01 3.35 10.20
N SER A 95 -23.14 2.86 11.43
CA SER A 95 -24.38 2.99 12.22
C SER A 95 -24.90 4.45 12.18
N GLN A 96 -26.12 4.68 11.67
CA GLN A 96 -26.67 6.03 11.53
C GLN A 96 -26.68 6.82 12.85
N ALA A 97 -26.92 6.14 13.96
CA ALA A 97 -26.91 6.73 15.30
C ALA A 97 -25.52 7.21 15.76
N ALA A 98 -24.43 6.79 15.12
CA ALA A 98 -23.07 7.25 15.42
C ALA A 98 -22.76 8.63 14.82
N ASN A 99 -23.50 9.01 13.76
CA ASN A 99 -23.34 10.27 13.01
C ASN A 99 -21.87 10.56 12.65
N CYS A 100 -21.23 9.62 11.96
CA CYS A 100 -19.86 9.75 11.48
C CYS A 100 -19.82 10.63 10.22
N GLN A 101 -18.85 11.52 10.12
CA GLN A 101 -18.61 12.42 8.99
C GLN A 101 -17.18 12.22 8.50
N LEU A 102 -16.99 12.26 7.18
CA LEU A 102 -15.66 12.15 6.56
C LEU A 102 -14.86 13.44 6.80
N ASP A 103 -13.70 13.32 7.42
CA ASP A 103 -12.75 14.42 7.59
C ASP A 103 -11.72 14.43 6.46
N GLN A 104 -11.24 13.25 6.06
CA GLN A 104 -10.17 13.10 5.10
C GLN A 104 -10.30 11.82 4.28
N ALA A 105 -9.97 11.93 2.98
CA ALA A 105 -9.77 10.81 2.08
C ALA A 105 -8.49 11.02 1.27
N MET A 106 -7.54 10.10 1.43
CA MET A 106 -6.33 10.00 0.61
C MET A 106 -6.43 8.73 -0.24
N VAL A 107 -6.05 8.83 -1.50
CA VAL A 107 -6.06 7.71 -2.44
C VAL A 107 -4.81 7.80 -3.28
N ASP A 108 -4.07 6.70 -3.30
CA ASP A 108 -2.82 6.49 -4.02
C ASP A 108 -2.92 5.20 -4.81
N GLU A 109 -2.22 5.14 -5.95
CA GLU A 109 -2.11 3.91 -6.74
C GLU A 109 -0.69 3.75 -7.30
N THR A 110 -0.31 2.54 -7.67
CA THR A 110 1.02 2.19 -8.18
C THR A 110 1.04 1.87 -9.68
N LEU A 111 -0.11 1.86 -10.36
CA LEU A 111 -0.24 1.61 -11.80
C LEU A 111 0.40 2.73 -12.64
N THR A 112 0.42 3.99 -12.17
CA THR A 112 1.02 5.11 -12.94
C THR A 112 2.36 5.63 -12.39
N LYS A 113 2.76 5.17 -11.19
CA LYS A 113 3.91 5.74 -10.46
C LYS A 113 5.27 5.60 -11.18
N ASP A 114 5.42 4.65 -12.09
CA ASP A 114 6.68 4.46 -12.85
C ASP A 114 6.72 5.19 -14.20
N SER A 115 5.66 5.88 -14.62
CA SER A 115 5.61 6.57 -15.92
C SER A 115 6.26 7.97 -15.92
N HIS A 116 6.92 8.38 -14.83
CA HIS A 116 7.51 9.71 -14.68
C HIS A 116 9.01 9.74 -14.33
N ASP A 117 9.70 8.60 -14.34
CA ASP A 117 11.16 8.58 -14.21
C ASP A 117 11.83 8.92 -15.56
N ASP A 118 12.00 10.23 -15.75
CA ASP A 118 13.26 10.85 -16.16
C ASP A 118 14.08 10.10 -17.24
N HIS A 119 13.67 10.21 -18.51
CA HIS A 119 14.57 9.98 -19.64
C HIS A 119 15.57 11.14 -19.77
N GLY A 120 16.40 11.30 -18.74
CA GLY A 120 17.56 12.17 -18.73
C GLY A 120 18.69 11.60 -19.60
N HIS A 121 18.93 12.26 -20.73
CA HIS A 121 20.21 12.41 -21.44
C HIS A 121 21.12 11.18 -21.65
N HIS A 122 21.19 10.71 -22.90
CA HIS A 122 22.45 10.20 -23.45
C HIS A 122 22.95 11.14 -24.54
N ASP A 123 23.72 12.13 -24.09
CA ASP A 123 24.64 12.89 -24.92
C ASP A 123 25.83 12.00 -25.35
N ASN A 124 26.03 11.96 -26.66
CA ASN A 124 27.30 11.99 -27.37
C ASN A 124 28.44 11.02 -26.97
N HIS A 125 28.72 10.05 -27.85
CA HIS A 125 30.08 9.53 -28.03
C HIS A 125 30.44 9.50 -29.51
N ASP A 126 31.27 10.48 -29.89
CA ASP A 126 32.20 10.41 -31.01
C ASP A 126 32.99 9.10 -30.94
N ASN A 127 33.20 8.44 -32.08
CA ASN A 127 34.35 7.56 -32.20
C ASN A 127 35.00 7.65 -33.58
N HIS A 128 36.29 7.98 -33.49
CA HIS A 128 37.26 8.10 -34.56
C HIS A 128 37.76 6.74 -35.05
N ASP A 129 37.92 6.68 -36.37
CA ASP A 129 39.02 6.12 -37.17
C ASP A 129 39.81 4.84 -36.77
N ASN A 130 39.91 4.01 -37.82
CA ASN A 130 41.06 3.21 -38.29
C ASN A 130 41.21 1.73 -37.86
N HIS A 131 41.20 0.82 -38.84
CA HIS A 131 42.39 0.08 -39.32
C HIS A 131 42.10 -0.79 -40.56
N ASP A 132 43.00 -0.69 -41.55
CA ASP A 132 43.12 -1.51 -42.77
C ASP A 132 43.68 -2.93 -42.51
N HIS A 133 43.27 -3.89 -43.36
CA HIS A 133 44.05 -4.94 -44.06
C HIS A 133 43.61 -6.43 -44.00
N HIS A 134 43.30 -6.94 -45.21
CA HIS A 134 43.66 -8.22 -45.85
C HIS A 134 42.76 -9.48 -45.87
N GLU A 135 42.92 -10.17 -47.01
CA GLU A 135 42.10 -11.19 -47.68
C GLU A 135 42.29 -12.63 -47.18
N GLY A 136 41.24 -13.44 -47.36
CA GLY A 136 41.31 -14.85 -47.79
C GLY A 136 41.42 -15.91 -46.70
N HIS A 137 40.42 -16.79 -46.59
CA HIS A 137 40.52 -18.26 -46.59
C HIS A 137 39.13 -18.90 -46.37
N ASP A 138 38.69 -19.73 -47.33
CA ASP A 138 37.56 -20.66 -47.18
C ASP A 138 37.91 -21.80 -46.22
N HIS A 139 37.06 -22.08 -45.23
CA HIS A 139 36.89 -23.41 -44.62
C HIS A 139 35.48 -23.57 -44.04
N ASP A 140 34.77 -24.57 -44.56
CA ASP A 140 33.56 -25.14 -43.99
C ASP A 140 33.85 -26.01 -42.74
N ASP A 141 32.89 -25.96 -41.83
CA ASP A 141 32.50 -26.92 -40.77
C ASP A 141 33.20 -26.97 -39.38
N HIS A 142 32.31 -26.69 -38.42
CA HIS A 142 32.17 -27.16 -37.02
C HIS A 142 32.80 -26.37 -35.84
N ALA A 143 31.85 -25.77 -35.10
CA ALA A 143 31.62 -25.92 -33.66
C ALA A 143 32.33 -24.98 -32.67
N HIS A 144 31.47 -24.35 -31.86
CA HIS A 144 31.68 -23.65 -30.59
C HIS A 144 32.54 -22.39 -30.62
N HIS A 145 31.89 -21.23 -30.43
CA HIS A 145 32.42 -20.22 -29.53
C HIS A 145 31.29 -19.43 -28.86
N ASP A 146 31.38 -19.40 -27.54
CA ASP A 146 30.66 -18.57 -26.60
C ASP A 146 30.61 -17.11 -27.08
N LYS A 147 29.39 -16.60 -27.27
CA LYS A 147 29.15 -15.17 -27.24
C LYS A 147 28.71 -14.82 -25.83
N HIS A 148 29.70 -14.42 -25.04
CA HIS A 148 29.47 -13.60 -23.87
C HIS A 148 29.18 -12.16 -24.32
N ASP A 149 28.37 -11.51 -23.49
CA ASP A 149 28.18 -10.07 -23.33
C ASP A 149 27.30 -9.36 -24.36
N ASP A 150 26.00 -9.32 -24.04
CA ASP A 150 25.38 -8.08 -23.58
C ASP A 150 24.04 -8.43 -22.92
N HIS A 151 24.10 -9.09 -21.76
CA HIS A 151 22.99 -9.01 -20.83
C HIS A 151 23.04 -7.62 -20.24
N LYS A 152 22.30 -6.69 -20.86
CA LYS A 152 21.76 -5.60 -20.07
C LYS A 152 20.91 -6.27 -19.01
N ASP A 153 21.49 -6.39 -17.81
CA ASP A 153 20.76 -6.54 -16.57
C ASP A 153 19.86 -5.30 -16.46
N HIS A 154 18.77 -5.36 -17.21
CA HIS A 154 17.56 -4.67 -16.84
C HIS A 154 16.96 -5.55 -15.76
N ASP A 155 17.48 -5.39 -14.52
CA ASP A 155 16.72 -5.63 -13.29
C ASP A 155 15.53 -4.67 -13.33
N HIS A 156 14.58 -5.03 -14.17
CA HIS A 156 13.22 -4.55 -14.14
C HIS A 156 12.52 -5.54 -13.24
N ASP A 157 12.73 -5.38 -11.93
CA ASP A 157 11.83 -5.90 -10.89
C ASP A 157 10.45 -5.23 -11.07
N HIS A 158 9.77 -5.54 -12.16
CA HIS A 158 8.39 -5.15 -12.49
C HIS A 158 7.41 -6.22 -12.00
N ASP A 159 7.80 -7.01 -11.01
CA ASP A 159 6.97 -8.06 -10.41
C ASP A 159 6.02 -7.50 -9.33
N GLY A 160 5.95 -6.19 -9.18
CA GLY A 160 4.91 -5.52 -8.42
C GLY A 160 3.64 -5.41 -9.25
N HIS A 161 2.64 -6.22 -8.95
CA HIS A 161 1.28 -6.02 -9.46
C HIS A 161 0.74 -4.68 -8.95
N GLY A 162 0.17 -3.85 -9.83
CA GLY A 162 -0.38 -2.55 -9.48
C GLY A 162 -1.60 -2.65 -8.56
N GLU A 163 -1.71 -1.71 -7.62
CA GLU A 163 -2.71 -1.69 -6.55
C GLU A 163 -3.20 -0.27 -6.25
N PHE A 164 -4.32 -0.18 -5.54
CA PHE A 164 -4.88 1.03 -4.96
C PHE A 164 -4.80 0.97 -3.44
N ASN A 165 -4.25 2.02 -2.85
CA ASN A 165 -4.23 2.26 -1.41
C ASN A 165 -5.11 3.46 -1.10
N ALA A 166 -6.03 3.31 -0.16
CA ALA A 166 -6.91 4.41 0.26
C ALA A 166 -7.01 4.51 1.77
N GLN A 167 -6.86 5.72 2.30
CA GLN A 167 -6.91 6.00 3.72
C GLN A 167 -8.00 7.03 4.00
N TYR A 168 -8.81 6.75 5.02
CA TYR A 168 -9.94 7.58 5.39
C TYR A 168 -9.93 7.88 6.89
N ALA A 169 -10.24 9.12 7.24
CA ALA A 169 -10.48 9.52 8.62
C ALA A 169 -11.91 10.04 8.75
N PHE A 170 -12.64 9.51 9.72
CA PHE A 170 -13.98 9.94 10.07
C PHE A 170 -14.04 10.38 11.52
N THR A 171 -14.83 11.40 11.81
CA THR A 171 -15.21 11.79 13.17
C THR A 171 -16.67 11.47 13.41
N CYS A 172 -16.96 10.74 14.49
CA CYS A 172 -18.31 10.37 14.89
C CYS A 172 -18.76 11.18 16.11
N GLU A 173 -19.95 11.78 16.04
CA GLU A 173 -20.50 12.52 17.20
C GLU A 173 -20.87 11.58 18.37
N ASN A 174 -21.33 10.36 18.07
CA ASN A 174 -21.82 9.40 19.07
C ASN A 174 -21.11 8.05 18.91
N ILE A 175 -19.82 8.01 19.22
CA ILE A 175 -18.98 6.82 18.98
C ILE A 175 -19.47 5.55 19.70
N ASP A 176 -20.17 5.67 20.82
CA ASP A 176 -20.78 4.56 21.55
C ASP A 176 -21.96 3.91 20.80
N LYS A 177 -22.49 4.60 19.78
CA LYS A 177 -23.54 4.09 18.89
C LYS A 177 -22.99 3.44 17.63
N LEU A 178 -21.67 3.48 17.43
CA LEU A 178 -21.00 2.78 16.33
C LEU A 178 -20.91 1.29 16.66
N SER A 179 -21.76 0.51 16.00
CA SER A 179 -21.91 -0.94 16.24
C SER A 179 -21.71 -1.77 14.97
N GLN A 180 -21.64 -1.13 13.81
CA GLN A 180 -21.41 -1.80 12.53
C GLN A 180 -20.82 -0.85 11.49
N LEU A 181 -20.18 -1.47 10.50
CA LEU A 181 -19.79 -0.89 9.22
C LEU A 181 -20.42 -1.75 8.12
N ASP A 182 -21.09 -1.12 7.17
CA ASP A 182 -21.62 -1.76 5.97
C ASP A 182 -20.77 -1.34 4.76
N ALA A 183 -20.07 -2.31 4.16
CA ALA A 183 -19.20 -2.09 3.02
C ALA A 183 -20.01 -2.15 1.71
N GLN A 184 -20.42 -0.99 1.23
CA GLN A 184 -21.06 -0.81 -0.08
C GLN A 184 -20.07 -0.93 -1.26
N TRP A 185 -18.80 -1.23 -0.96
CA TRP A 185 -17.71 -1.48 -1.91
C TRP A 185 -18.10 -2.32 -3.11
N PHE A 186 -18.72 -3.49 -2.90
CA PHE A 186 -19.05 -4.46 -3.96
C PHE A 186 -20.01 -3.90 -5.03
N ASN A 187 -20.81 -2.89 -4.69
CA ASN A 187 -21.68 -2.21 -5.65
C ASN A 187 -20.89 -1.30 -6.60
N THR A 188 -19.75 -0.78 -6.12
CA THR A 188 -18.87 0.13 -6.86
C THR A 188 -17.78 -0.64 -7.63
N PHE A 189 -17.24 -1.69 -7.00
CA PHE A 189 -16.16 -2.53 -7.51
C PHE A 189 -16.61 -4.00 -7.52
N PRO A 190 -17.36 -4.42 -8.56
CA PRO A 190 -17.98 -5.75 -8.60
C PRO A 190 -16.99 -6.90 -8.88
N SER A 191 -15.75 -6.59 -9.26
CA SER A 191 -14.69 -7.60 -9.44
C SER A 191 -14.15 -8.14 -8.11
N THR A 192 -14.34 -7.41 -7.01
CA THR A 192 -13.93 -7.87 -5.67
C THR A 192 -14.84 -9.02 -5.21
N GLU A 193 -14.24 -10.17 -4.91
CA GLU A 193 -14.97 -11.34 -4.40
C GLU A 193 -15.16 -11.28 -2.88
N SER A 194 -14.20 -10.67 -2.18
CA SER A 194 -14.25 -10.53 -0.74
C SER A 194 -13.43 -9.38 -0.20
N ILE A 195 -13.80 -8.92 1.00
CA ILE A 195 -13.00 -7.99 1.80
C ILE A 195 -12.64 -8.68 3.11
N THR A 196 -11.36 -8.84 3.39
CA THR A 196 -10.89 -9.24 4.72
C THR A 196 -10.76 -7.97 5.56
N ILE A 197 -11.57 -7.87 6.62
CA ILE A 197 -11.56 -6.73 7.54
C ILE A 197 -10.84 -7.10 8.83
N ASN A 198 -9.89 -6.27 9.25
CA ASN A 198 -9.25 -6.33 10.56
C ASN A 198 -9.58 -5.05 11.32
N ALA A 199 -10.31 -5.16 12.43
CA ALA A 199 -10.75 -4.02 13.22
C ALA A 199 -10.09 -4.02 14.59
N ILE A 200 -9.60 -2.86 15.02
CA ILE A 200 -9.04 -2.63 16.36
C ILE A 200 -9.90 -1.57 17.05
N THR A 201 -10.34 -1.89 18.26
CA THR A 201 -11.07 -0.99 19.15
C THR A 201 -10.36 -0.89 20.49
N GLU A 202 -10.77 0.04 21.35
CA GLU A 202 -10.27 0.11 22.73
C GLU A 202 -10.51 -1.17 23.54
N ALA A 203 -11.54 -1.96 23.18
CA ALA A 203 -11.93 -3.15 23.92
C ALA A 203 -11.30 -4.43 23.37
N GLU A 204 -11.21 -4.55 22.05
CA GLU A 204 -10.83 -5.79 21.37
C GLU A 204 -10.34 -5.58 19.94
N GLN A 205 -9.63 -6.60 19.43
CA GLN A 205 -9.28 -6.76 18.03
C GLN A 205 -10.14 -7.87 17.41
N LEU A 206 -10.75 -7.57 16.27
CA LEU A 206 -11.68 -8.43 15.55
C LEU A 206 -11.19 -8.62 14.10
N SER A 207 -11.53 -9.74 13.50
CA SER A 207 -11.32 -9.97 12.08
C SER A 207 -12.53 -10.67 11.47
N GLY A 208 -12.82 -10.39 10.22
CA GLY A 208 -13.95 -10.96 9.50
C GLY A 208 -13.75 -10.92 7.99
N LYS A 209 -14.63 -11.64 7.29
CA LYS A 209 -14.65 -11.66 5.82
C LYS A 209 -16.02 -11.20 5.34
N LEU A 210 -16.03 -10.16 4.51
CA LEU A 210 -17.22 -9.62 3.85
C LEU A 210 -17.26 -10.11 2.40
N GLN A 211 -18.46 -10.27 1.88
CA GLN A 211 -18.72 -10.73 0.51
C GLN A 211 -19.97 -10.01 -0.03
N PRO A 212 -20.27 -10.03 -1.33
CA PRO A 212 -21.44 -9.35 -1.89
C PRO A 212 -22.79 -9.72 -1.23
N GLY A 213 -22.90 -10.92 -0.65
CA GLY A 213 -24.09 -11.37 0.10
C GLY A 213 -24.05 -11.08 1.61
N SER A 214 -22.94 -10.58 2.14
CA SER A 214 -22.71 -10.29 3.55
C SER A 214 -21.70 -9.14 3.70
N THR A 215 -22.21 -7.91 3.61
CA THR A 215 -21.39 -6.68 3.56
C THR A 215 -21.25 -5.99 4.91
N VAL A 216 -21.95 -6.47 5.94
CA VAL A 216 -22.01 -5.83 7.25
C VAL A 216 -21.02 -6.49 8.21
N PHE A 217 -20.04 -5.72 8.66
CA PHE A 217 -19.19 -6.06 9.80
C PHE A 217 -19.78 -5.47 11.09
N LYS A 218 -19.75 -6.23 12.19
CA LYS A 218 -20.27 -5.80 13.50
C LYS A 218 -19.15 -5.76 14.52
N PHE A 219 -19.17 -4.73 15.37
CA PHE A 219 -18.31 -4.59 16.54
C PHE A 219 -19.06 -5.01 17.81
#